data_AF-A0A3B8W3U9-F1
#
_entry.id   AF-A0A3B8W3U9-F1
#
_cell.length_a   1.000
_cell.length_b   1.000
_cell.length_c   1.000
_cell.angle_alpha   90.00
_cell.angle_beta   90.00
_cell.angle_gamma   90.00
#
_symmetry.space_group_name_H-M   'P 1'
#
loop_
_entity.id
_entity.type
_entity.pdbx_description
1 polymer ?
#
loop_
_entity_poly.entity_id
_entity_poly.type
_entity_poly.pdbx_seq_one_letter_code
_entity_poly.pdbx_strand_id
1 'polypeptide(L)'
;LFFPKQFIGGAVIALTMTGLDQEIMQKNLTCRNLGEAQKNMLWYSSLLVVVNLLFLTLGALLYIYAGQKGIAQPASSDQLFPLLAREHLGLLVGVFFLLGITASSYASADSALAGLTTAFCIDFLDFKNKPEGVKQRQKLLVHIAFSVLFLVIILAFKEINERSVIDAVLNIAGYTYGPLLGLFSFGLLTRRNAGGPGVLVVSLLAPALSYVLSYYASQAFAYQFGYEILLVNGVITFIGLSLVGKRKPFHR
;
A
#
# COMPACT_ATOMS: atom_id res chain seq x y z
N LEU A 1 -17.80 -0.54 15.98
CA LEU A 1 -16.33 -0.51 15.81
C LEU A 1 -15.66 -1.21 16.99
N PHE A 2 -14.82 -2.21 16.75
CA PHE A 2 -14.04 -2.87 17.81
C PHE A 2 -12.58 -2.42 17.66
N PHE A 3 -12.13 -1.51 18.53
CA PHE A 3 -10.79 -0.88 18.47
C PHE A 3 -9.64 -1.88 18.28
N PRO A 4 -9.59 -3.02 19.00
CA PRO A 4 -8.51 -4.00 18.82
C PRO A 4 -8.37 -4.53 17.39
N LYS A 5 -9.47 -4.71 16.66
CA LYS A 5 -9.41 -5.21 15.26
C LYS A 5 -8.72 -4.21 14.35
N GLN A 6 -9.12 -2.94 14.44
CA GLN A 6 -8.53 -1.87 13.63
C GLN A 6 -7.08 -1.59 14.02
N PHE A 7 -6.76 -1.65 15.31
CA PHE A 7 -5.40 -1.48 15.79
C PHE A 7 -4.47 -2.58 15.25
N ILE A 8 -4.88 -3.85 15.36
CA ILE A 8 -4.10 -4.97 14.84
C ILE A 8 -3.99 -4.88 13.32
N GLY A 9 -5.11 -4.68 12.61
CA GLY A 9 -5.10 -4.52 11.15
C GLY A 9 -4.17 -3.39 10.69
N GLY A 10 -4.26 -2.22 11.32
CA GLY A 10 -3.38 -1.08 11.05
C GLY A 10 -1.91 -1.37 11.34
N ALA A 11 -1.60 -2.07 12.44
CA ALA A 11 -0.23 -2.46 12.78
C ALA A 11 0.37 -3.41 11.74
N VAL A 12 -0.41 -4.39 11.25
CA VAL A 12 0.07 -5.32 10.22
C VAL A 12 0.18 -4.63 8.86
N ILE A 13 -0.73 -3.71 8.51
CA ILE A 13 -0.59 -2.86 7.31
C ILE A 13 0.70 -2.05 7.39
N ALA A 14 0.95 -1.36 8.50
CA ALA A 14 2.17 -0.59 8.70
C ALA A 14 3.42 -1.47 8.56
N LEU A 15 3.44 -2.65 9.17
CA LEU A 15 4.53 -3.62 9.06
C LEU A 15 4.77 -4.05 7.60
N THR A 16 3.71 -4.38 6.87
CA THR A 16 3.83 -4.92 5.51
C THR A 16 4.17 -3.85 4.49
N MET A 17 3.51 -2.69 4.54
CA MET A 17 3.81 -1.58 3.64
C MET A 17 5.22 -1.02 3.89
N THR A 18 5.71 -0.96 5.13
CA THR A 18 7.06 -0.44 5.38
C THR A 18 8.16 -1.49 5.26
N GLY A 19 7.86 -2.74 5.60
CA GLY A 19 8.84 -3.81 5.71
C GLY A 19 8.92 -4.73 4.50
N LEU A 20 7.89 -4.80 3.65
CA LEU A 20 7.84 -5.71 2.50
C LEU A 20 7.69 -4.98 1.16
N ASP A 21 7.26 -3.73 1.16
CA ASP A 21 7.12 -2.93 -0.06
C ASP A 21 8.50 -2.59 -0.64
N GLN A 22 8.62 -2.77 -1.95
CA GLN A 22 9.84 -2.54 -2.69
C GLN A 22 10.32 -1.09 -2.61
N GLU A 23 9.41 -0.11 -2.60
CA GLU A 23 9.78 1.31 -2.56
C GLU A 23 10.50 1.64 -1.25
N ILE A 24 9.94 1.21 -0.12
CA ILE A 24 10.48 1.51 1.20
C ILE A 24 11.71 0.63 1.49
N MET A 25 11.68 -0.64 1.07
CA MET A 25 12.81 -1.55 1.19
C MET A 25 14.04 -1.04 0.43
N GLN A 26 13.87 -0.59 -0.82
CA GLN A 26 14.97 -0.05 -1.62
C GLN A 26 15.63 1.16 -0.97
N LYS A 27 14.83 2.08 -0.40
CA LYS A 27 15.36 3.23 0.35
C LYS A 27 16.22 2.76 1.53
N ASN A 28 15.78 1.76 2.29
CA ASN A 28 16.55 1.21 3.40
C ASN A 28 17.85 0.50 2.96
N LEU A 29 17.85 -0.16 1.79
CA LEU A 29 19.05 -0.81 1.25
C LEU A 29 20.13 0.17 0.76
N THR A 30 19.79 1.45 0.57
CA THR A 30 20.78 2.49 0.25
C THR A 30 21.53 3.01 1.48
N CYS A 31 21.09 2.67 2.70
CA CYS A 31 21.79 3.05 3.92
C CYS A 31 23.11 2.30 4.06
N ARG A 32 24.13 2.97 4.59
CA ARG A 32 25.51 2.44 4.69
C ARG A 32 25.62 1.14 5.49
N ASN A 33 24.79 0.96 6.51
CA ASN A 33 24.78 -0.22 7.37
C ASN A 33 23.42 -0.37 8.06
N LEU A 34 23.20 -1.52 8.72
CA LEU A 34 21.94 -1.84 9.40
C LEU A 34 21.57 -0.81 10.49
N GLY A 35 22.55 -0.31 11.25
CA GLY A 35 22.31 0.68 12.30
C GLY A 35 21.77 2.01 11.75
N GLU A 36 22.31 2.47 10.62
CA GLU A 36 21.81 3.67 9.94
C GLU A 36 20.42 3.43 9.33
N ALA A 37 20.15 2.25 8.78
CA ALA A 37 18.82 1.89 8.28
C ALA A 37 17.77 1.87 9.42
N GLN A 38 18.12 1.36 10.60
CA GLN A 38 17.25 1.37 11.77
C GLN A 38 16.96 2.79 12.27
N LYS A 39 17.97 3.66 12.33
CA LYS A 39 17.79 5.08 12.67
C LYS A 39 16.88 5.78 11.66
N ASN A 40 17.08 5.53 10.36
CA ASN A 40 16.22 6.06 9.31
C ASN A 40 14.76 5.66 9.51
N MET A 41 14.50 4.38 9.79
CA MET A 41 13.15 3.87 10.06
C MET A 41 12.53 4.44 11.34
N LEU A 42 13.32 4.70 12.38
CA LEU A 42 12.84 5.34 13.61
C LEU A 42 12.41 6.79 13.35
N TRP A 43 13.23 7.56 12.63
CA TRP A 43 12.90 8.94 12.24
C TRP A 43 11.67 8.99 11.35
N TYR A 44 11.62 8.12 10.33
CA TYR A 44 10.47 7.99 9.44
C TYR A 44 9.19 7.69 10.21
N SER A 45 9.20 6.66 11.07
CA SER A 45 8.01 6.26 11.84
C SER A 45 7.56 7.35 12.81
N SER A 46 8.51 8.04 13.46
CA SER A 46 8.20 9.14 14.39
C SER A 46 7.58 10.33 13.67
N LEU A 47 8.16 10.75 12.55
CA LEU A 47 7.62 11.82 11.71
C LEU A 47 6.24 11.46 11.14
N LEU A 48 6.05 10.21 10.71
CA LEU A 48 4.78 9.72 10.19
C LEU A 48 3.66 9.85 11.22
N VAL A 49 3.92 9.50 12.48
CA VAL A 49 2.94 9.66 13.57
C VAL A 49 2.59 11.13 13.78
N VAL A 50 3.60 12.01 13.86
CA VAL A 50 3.39 13.45 14.07
C VAL A 50 2.59 14.06 12.92
N VAL A 51 2.97 13.78 11.68
CA VAL A 51 2.30 14.31 10.49
C VAL A 51 0.87 13.80 10.38
N ASN A 52 0.61 12.51 10.63
CA ASN A 52 -0.75 11.97 10.65
C ASN A 52 -1.62 12.63 11.73
N LEU A 53 -1.08 12.86 12.92
CA LEU A 53 -1.80 13.56 13.98
C LEU A 53 -2.14 15.01 13.57
N LEU A 54 -1.21 15.70 12.89
CA LEU A 54 -1.46 17.04 12.35
C LEU A 54 -2.56 17.03 11.28
N PHE A 55 -2.57 16.09 10.35
CA PHE A 55 -3.62 16.00 9.33
C PHE A 55 -4.98 15.59 9.91
N LEU A 56 -5.01 14.68 10.89
CA LEU A 56 -6.24 14.29 11.60
C LEU A 56 -6.83 15.46 12.39
N THR A 57 -6.00 16.19 13.13
CA THR A 57 -6.44 17.37 13.88
C THR A 57 -6.90 18.47 12.95
N LEU A 58 -6.18 18.72 11.84
CA LEU A 58 -6.61 19.65 10.80
C LEU A 58 -7.97 19.26 10.22
N GLY A 59 -8.16 17.99 9.85
CA GLY A 59 -9.44 17.50 9.34
C GLY A 59 -10.59 17.74 10.33
N ALA A 60 -10.38 17.43 11.61
CA ALA A 60 -11.36 17.69 12.66
C ALA A 60 -11.69 19.18 12.80
N LEU A 61 -10.68 20.06 12.76
CA LEU A 61 -10.87 21.52 12.83
C LEU A 61 -11.63 22.05 11.63
N LEU A 62 -11.38 21.53 10.42
CA LEU A 62 -12.11 21.90 9.21
C LEU A 62 -13.60 21.50 9.30
N TYR A 63 -13.90 20.32 9.85
CA TYR A 63 -15.28 19.91 10.11
C TYR A 63 -16.00 20.84 11.10
N ILE A 64 -15.33 21.20 12.20
CA ILE A 64 -15.87 22.14 13.20
C ILE A 64 -16.10 23.52 12.57
N TYR A 65 -15.12 24.01 11.80
CA TYR A 65 -15.21 25.29 11.10
C TYR A 65 -16.40 25.34 10.14
N ALA A 66 -16.56 24.30 9.29
CA ALA A 66 -17.67 24.21 8.36
C ALA A 66 -19.03 24.19 9.08
N GLY A 67 -19.12 23.44 10.19
CA GLY A 67 -20.33 23.41 11.03
C GLY A 67 -20.66 24.78 11.64
N GLN A 68 -19.66 25.50 12.16
CA GLN A 68 -19.85 26.84 12.75
C GLN A 68 -20.24 27.91 11.72
N LYS A 69 -19.77 27.77 10.47
CA LYS A 69 -20.07 28.69 9.37
C LYS A 69 -21.32 28.33 8.57
N GLY A 70 -21.99 27.23 8.92
CA GLY A 70 -23.17 26.74 8.18
C GLY A 70 -22.84 26.30 6.75
N ILE A 71 -21.59 25.92 6.47
CA ILE A 71 -21.16 25.45 5.15
C ILE A 71 -21.65 24.01 4.97
N ALA A 72 -22.33 23.74 3.86
CA ALA A 72 -22.80 22.40 3.54
C ALA A 72 -21.61 21.43 3.41
N GLN A 73 -21.69 20.32 4.15
CA GLN A 73 -20.67 19.27 4.08
C GLN A 73 -20.78 18.55 2.73
N PRO A 74 -19.66 18.34 2.01
CA PRO A 74 -19.68 17.59 0.76
C PRO A 74 -20.06 16.13 1.02
N ALA A 75 -20.53 15.45 -0.03
CA ALA A 75 -20.89 14.03 0.04
C ALA A 75 -19.68 13.13 0.40
N SER A 76 -18.48 13.51 -0.05
CA SER A 76 -17.23 12.83 0.29
C SER A 76 -16.40 13.68 1.25
N SER A 77 -15.95 13.06 2.36
CA SER A 77 -15.08 13.68 3.35
C SER A 77 -13.79 14.24 2.75
N ASP A 78 -13.30 13.63 1.68
CA ASP A 78 -12.02 13.99 1.03
C ASP A 78 -12.12 15.35 0.29
N GLN A 79 -13.34 15.80 -0.02
CA GLN A 79 -13.60 17.07 -0.70
C GLN A 79 -13.69 18.27 0.24
N LEU A 80 -13.79 18.05 1.55
CA LEU A 80 -13.99 19.13 2.53
C LEU A 80 -12.82 20.12 2.53
N PHE A 81 -11.58 19.63 2.59
CA PHE A 81 -10.42 20.51 2.61
C PHE A 81 -10.24 21.28 1.28
N PRO A 82 -10.30 20.65 0.09
CA PRO A 82 -10.32 21.38 -1.18
C PRO A 82 -11.39 22.48 -1.26
N LEU A 83 -12.62 22.18 -0.82
CA LEU A 83 -13.74 23.13 -0.81
C LEU A 83 -13.40 24.35 0.05
N LEU A 84 -13.02 24.12 1.31
CA LEU A 84 -12.71 25.20 2.26
C LEU A 84 -11.49 26.02 1.82
N ALA A 85 -10.43 25.36 1.33
CA ALA A 85 -9.22 26.03 0.86
C ALA A 85 -9.48 26.95 -0.33
N ARG A 86 -10.40 26.56 -1.24
CA ARG A 86 -10.73 27.33 -2.43
C ARG A 86 -11.72 28.47 -2.14
N GLU A 87 -12.73 28.22 -1.31
CA GLU A 87 -13.90 29.11 -1.21
C GLU A 87 -13.97 29.92 0.09
N HIS A 88 -13.30 29.48 1.16
CA HIS A 88 -13.54 30.02 2.51
C HIS A 88 -12.30 30.44 3.31
N LEU A 89 -11.11 29.93 3.00
CA LEU A 89 -9.88 30.18 3.78
C LEU A 89 -8.95 31.24 3.19
N GLY A 90 -9.31 31.81 2.03
CA GLY A 90 -8.56 32.87 1.36
C GLY A 90 -7.44 32.37 0.43
N LEU A 91 -6.93 33.28 -0.40
CA LEU A 91 -6.02 32.96 -1.51
C LEU A 91 -4.73 32.28 -1.04
N LEU A 92 -4.11 32.76 0.04
CA LEU A 92 -2.84 32.21 0.54
C LEU A 92 -2.98 30.73 0.90
N VAL A 93 -4.04 30.37 1.64
CA VAL A 93 -4.30 28.98 2.04
C VAL A 93 -4.60 28.13 0.81
N GLY A 94 -5.41 28.63 -0.13
CA GLY A 94 -5.68 27.95 -1.39
C GLY A 94 -4.42 27.65 -2.21
N VAL A 95 -3.50 28.61 -2.32
CA VAL A 95 -2.22 28.44 -3.02
C VAL A 95 -1.32 27.42 -2.33
N PHE A 96 -1.13 27.52 -1.00
CA PHE A 96 -0.31 26.55 -0.26
C PHE A 96 -0.92 25.15 -0.29
N PHE A 97 -2.25 25.04 -0.22
CA PHE A 97 -2.95 23.76 -0.36
C PHE A 97 -2.69 23.15 -1.74
N LEU A 98 -2.89 23.92 -2.82
CA LEU A 98 -2.67 23.45 -4.19
C LEU A 98 -1.21 23.03 -4.40
N LEU A 99 -0.26 23.84 -3.94
CA LEU A 99 1.17 23.51 -4.03
C LEU A 99 1.50 22.25 -3.24
N GLY A 100 0.99 22.13 -2.01
CA GLY A 100 1.23 20.98 -1.13
C GLY A 100 0.66 19.68 -1.71
N ILE A 101 -0.61 19.68 -2.13
CA ILE A 101 -1.25 18.49 -2.71
C ILE A 101 -0.64 18.11 -4.06
N THR A 102 -0.23 19.09 -4.87
CA THR A 102 0.44 18.81 -6.16
C THR A 102 1.83 18.24 -5.93
N ALA A 103 2.61 18.84 -5.04
CA ALA A 103 3.96 18.36 -4.72
C ALA A 103 3.94 16.96 -4.09
N SER A 104 3.04 16.70 -3.13
CA SER A 104 2.92 15.38 -2.50
C SER A 104 2.45 14.31 -3.47
N SER A 105 1.48 14.63 -4.34
CA SER A 105 0.98 13.71 -5.36
C SER A 105 2.04 13.40 -6.41
N TYR A 106 2.77 14.42 -6.87
CA TYR A 106 3.85 14.25 -7.85
C TYR A 106 4.98 13.38 -7.29
N ALA A 107 5.46 13.67 -6.08
CA ALA A 107 6.52 12.89 -5.44
C ALA A 107 6.12 11.42 -5.23
N SER A 108 4.85 11.16 -4.88
CA SER A 108 4.34 9.80 -4.67
C SER A 108 4.21 9.03 -5.99
N ALA A 109 3.66 9.67 -7.02
CA ALA A 109 3.49 9.06 -8.34
C ALA A 109 4.84 8.77 -9.02
N ASP A 110 5.80 9.68 -8.93
CA ASP A 110 7.15 9.51 -9.46
C ASP A 110 7.86 8.30 -8.85
N SER A 111 7.85 8.21 -7.51
CA SER A 111 8.45 7.10 -6.77
C SER A 111 7.81 5.75 -7.13
N ALA A 112 6.46 5.69 -7.18
CA ALA A 112 5.73 4.48 -7.55
C ALA A 112 6.04 4.03 -9.00
N LEU A 113 6.05 4.95 -9.96
CA LEU A 113 6.37 4.66 -11.36
C LEU A 113 7.82 4.21 -11.52
N ALA A 114 8.76 4.82 -10.81
CA ALA A 114 10.16 4.41 -10.82
C ALA A 114 10.34 2.99 -10.25
N GLY A 115 9.65 2.67 -9.15
CA GLY A 115 9.63 1.34 -8.54
C GLY A 115 9.10 0.27 -9.49
N LEU A 116 7.92 0.50 -10.08
CA LEU A 116 7.30 -0.42 -11.06
C LEU A 116 8.17 -0.61 -12.30
N THR A 117 8.69 0.48 -12.85
CA THR A 117 9.58 0.44 -14.02
C THR A 117 10.81 -0.42 -13.72
N THR A 118 11.42 -0.21 -12.55
CA THR A 118 12.65 -0.92 -12.15
C THR A 118 12.38 -2.41 -11.92
N ALA A 119 11.34 -2.74 -11.14
CA ALA A 119 10.94 -4.13 -10.89
C ALA A 119 10.62 -4.85 -12.21
N PHE A 120 9.84 -4.24 -13.10
CA PHE A 120 9.52 -4.87 -14.39
C PHE A 120 10.76 -5.07 -15.28
N CYS A 121 11.64 -4.07 -15.35
CA CYS A 121 12.85 -4.16 -16.17
C CYS A 121 13.82 -5.25 -15.65
N ILE A 122 14.00 -5.37 -14.34
CA ILE A 122 14.92 -6.33 -13.74
C ILE A 122 14.30 -7.74 -13.72
N ASP A 123 13.06 -7.86 -13.26
CA ASP A 123 12.46 -9.15 -12.94
C ASP A 123 11.81 -9.83 -14.16
N PHE A 124 11.28 -9.05 -15.12
CA PHE A 124 10.58 -9.60 -16.30
C PHE A 124 11.39 -9.46 -17.59
N LEU A 125 12.13 -8.37 -17.77
CA LEU A 125 12.88 -8.12 -18.99
C LEU A 125 14.35 -8.58 -18.93
N ASP A 126 14.80 -9.18 -17.82
CA ASP A 126 16.17 -9.67 -17.59
C ASP A 126 17.25 -8.70 -18.12
N PHE A 127 17.30 -7.52 -17.51
CA PHE A 127 18.23 -6.46 -17.90
C PHE A 127 19.72 -6.81 -17.66
N LYS A 128 20.04 -7.95 -17.05
CA LYS A 128 21.43 -8.32 -16.72
C LYS A 128 22.31 -8.47 -17.95
N ASN A 129 21.80 -9.05 -19.04
CA ASN A 129 22.63 -9.42 -20.20
C ASN A 129 22.35 -8.61 -21.48
N LYS A 130 21.60 -7.50 -21.38
CA LYS A 130 21.19 -6.71 -22.55
C LYS A 130 22.21 -5.59 -22.91
N PRO A 131 22.33 -5.19 -24.18
CA PRO A 131 23.09 -4.00 -24.59
C PRO A 131 22.46 -2.72 -24.05
N GLU A 132 23.29 -1.71 -23.71
CA GLU A 132 22.84 -0.48 -23.05
C GLU A 132 21.80 0.31 -23.86
N GLY A 133 21.98 0.42 -25.18
CA GLY A 133 21.00 1.09 -26.06
C GLY A 133 19.62 0.42 -26.07
N VAL A 134 19.57 -0.91 -25.92
CA VAL A 134 18.31 -1.66 -25.80
C VAL A 134 17.68 -1.42 -24.43
N LYS A 135 18.48 -1.38 -23.35
CA LYS A 135 17.99 -1.09 -22.00
C LYS A 135 17.34 0.28 -21.91
N GLN A 136 17.99 1.32 -22.45
CA GLN A 136 17.45 2.69 -22.42
C GLN A 136 16.11 2.79 -23.14
N ARG A 137 16.00 2.21 -24.35
CA ARG A 137 14.75 2.21 -25.11
C ARG A 137 13.65 1.43 -24.40
N GLN A 138 13.96 0.23 -23.89
CA GLN A 138 12.98 -0.60 -23.18
C GLN A 138 12.53 0.07 -21.88
N LYS A 139 13.45 0.66 -21.11
CA LYS A 139 13.13 1.39 -19.88
C LYS A 139 12.16 2.54 -20.17
N LEU A 140 12.42 3.35 -21.21
CA LEU A 140 11.54 4.45 -21.59
C LEU A 140 10.14 3.95 -21.97
N LEU A 141 10.06 2.90 -22.81
CA LEU A 141 8.77 2.32 -23.21
C LEU A 141 7.99 1.76 -22.02
N VAL A 142 8.65 1.04 -21.12
CA VAL A 142 8.06 0.49 -19.90
C VAL A 142 7.57 1.62 -19.00
N HIS A 143 8.37 2.67 -18.81
CA HIS A 143 7.99 3.81 -17.98
C HIS A 143 6.75 4.51 -18.54
N ILE A 144 6.73 4.82 -19.84
CA ILE A 144 5.57 5.42 -20.51
C ILE A 144 4.35 4.50 -20.40
N ALA A 145 4.51 3.20 -20.61
CA ALA A 145 3.41 2.23 -20.51
C ALA A 145 2.80 2.20 -19.11
N PHE A 146 3.63 2.21 -18.06
CA PHE A 146 3.15 2.31 -16.69
C PHE A 146 2.51 3.67 -16.39
N SER A 147 3.04 4.78 -16.90
CA SER A 147 2.41 6.10 -16.75
C SER A 147 1.00 6.14 -17.35
N VAL A 148 0.82 5.58 -18.56
CA VAL A 148 -0.49 5.48 -19.21
C VAL A 148 -1.42 4.55 -18.42
N LEU A 149 -0.92 3.40 -17.97
CA LEU A 149 -1.68 2.47 -17.13
C LEU A 149 -2.13 3.15 -15.82
N PHE A 150 -1.26 3.91 -15.17
CA PHE A 150 -1.57 4.65 -13.94
C PHE A 150 -2.69 5.67 -14.18
N LEU A 151 -2.62 6.41 -15.29
CA LEU A 151 -3.68 7.34 -15.69
C LEU A 151 -5.02 6.63 -15.90
N VAL A 152 -5.04 5.50 -16.60
CA VAL A 152 -6.25 4.70 -16.82
C VAL A 152 -6.83 4.22 -15.49
N ILE A 153 -6.00 3.72 -14.58
CA ILE A 153 -6.45 3.27 -13.25
C ILE A 153 -7.03 4.43 -12.45
N ILE A 154 -6.41 5.62 -12.45
CA ILE A 154 -6.93 6.79 -11.75
C ILE A 154 -8.29 7.22 -12.31
N LEU A 155 -8.45 7.25 -13.63
CA LEU A 155 -9.73 7.60 -14.28
C LEU A 155 -10.82 6.57 -13.98
N ALA A 156 -10.49 5.28 -14.05
CA ALA A 156 -11.44 4.21 -13.70
C ALA A 156 -11.83 4.29 -12.22
N PHE A 157 -10.87 4.52 -11.34
CA PHE A 157 -11.11 4.63 -9.90
C PHE A 157 -12.01 5.82 -9.56
N LYS A 158 -11.85 6.94 -10.25
CA LYS A 158 -12.70 8.13 -10.11
C LYS A 158 -14.18 7.84 -10.41
N GLU A 159 -14.47 7.00 -11.40
CA GLU A 159 -15.85 6.67 -11.80
C GLU A 159 -16.50 5.59 -10.90
N ILE A 160 -15.70 4.74 -10.26
CA ILE A 160 -16.20 3.56 -9.52
C ILE A 160 -16.28 3.80 -8.01
N ASN A 161 -15.42 4.67 -7.44
CA ASN A 161 -15.26 4.76 -5.99
C ASN A 161 -16.17 5.83 -5.36
N GLU A 162 -17.18 5.38 -4.61
CA GLU A 162 -18.07 6.24 -3.81
C GLU A 162 -17.58 6.43 -2.35
N ARG A 163 -16.55 5.70 -1.92
CA ARG A 163 -16.00 5.76 -0.55
C ARG A 163 -14.80 6.69 -0.46
N SER A 164 -14.34 7.01 0.76
CA SER A 164 -13.07 7.72 0.93
C SER A 164 -11.93 6.94 0.27
N VAL A 165 -11.04 7.67 -0.41
CA VAL A 165 -9.90 7.09 -1.14
C VAL A 165 -9.00 6.30 -0.18
N ILE A 166 -8.85 6.76 1.07
CA ILE A 166 -8.02 6.08 2.05
C ILE A 166 -8.56 4.68 2.40
N ASP A 167 -9.87 4.55 2.57
CA ASP A 167 -10.51 3.27 2.89
C ASP A 167 -10.36 2.27 1.73
N ALA A 168 -10.49 2.75 0.50
CA ALA A 168 -10.31 1.91 -0.68
C ALA A 168 -8.86 1.40 -0.81
N VAL A 169 -7.87 2.27 -0.61
CA VAL A 169 -6.45 1.90 -0.64
C VAL A 169 -6.13 0.88 0.45
N LEU A 170 -6.57 1.12 1.69
CA LEU A 170 -6.34 0.21 2.82
C LEU A 170 -7.05 -1.14 2.63
N ASN A 171 -8.25 -1.15 2.03
CA ASN A 171 -8.94 -2.40 1.69
C ASN A 171 -8.19 -3.20 0.63
N ILE A 172 -7.73 -2.56 -0.46
CA ILE A 172 -6.94 -3.23 -1.49
C ILE A 172 -5.64 -3.76 -0.88
N ALA A 173 -4.96 -2.95 -0.08
CA ALA A 173 -3.75 -3.36 0.64
C ALA A 173 -3.99 -4.60 1.51
N GLY A 174 -5.15 -4.70 2.16
CA GLY A 174 -5.55 -5.86 2.93
C GLY A 174 -5.52 -7.18 2.15
N TYR A 175 -5.89 -7.15 0.87
CA TYR A 175 -5.90 -8.34 0.02
C TYR A 175 -4.60 -8.58 -0.73
N THR A 176 -3.84 -7.53 -1.08
CA THR A 176 -2.61 -7.65 -1.88
C THR A 176 -1.36 -7.88 -1.04
N TYR A 177 -1.24 -7.28 0.14
CA TYR A 177 -0.09 -7.48 1.03
C TYR A 177 -0.20 -8.76 1.88
N GLY A 178 -1.40 -9.34 2.01
CA GLY A 178 -1.60 -10.61 2.71
C GLY A 178 -0.69 -11.74 2.18
N PRO A 179 -0.68 -12.03 0.86
CA PRO A 179 0.21 -13.03 0.29
C PRO A 179 1.69 -12.73 0.50
N LEU A 180 2.09 -11.45 0.40
CA LEU A 180 3.47 -11.05 0.67
C LEU A 180 3.86 -11.34 2.13
N LEU A 181 3.00 -11.00 3.08
CA LEU A 181 3.20 -11.33 4.49
C LEU A 181 3.40 -12.84 4.68
N GLY A 182 2.52 -13.66 4.12
CA GLY A 182 2.62 -15.11 4.21
C GLY A 182 3.91 -15.67 3.59
N LEU A 183 4.31 -15.16 2.41
CA LEU A 183 5.55 -15.54 1.72
C LEU A 183 6.80 -15.22 2.53
N PHE A 184 6.92 -13.97 2.98
CA PHE A 184 8.08 -13.52 3.76
C PHE A 184 8.14 -14.21 5.12
N SER A 185 7.01 -14.31 5.84
CA SER A 185 6.97 -15.05 7.10
C SER A 185 7.31 -16.53 6.91
N PHE A 186 6.85 -17.17 5.84
CA PHE A 186 7.19 -18.57 5.54
C PHE A 186 8.70 -18.74 5.26
N GLY A 187 9.28 -17.85 4.46
CA GLY A 187 10.72 -17.86 4.15
C GLY A 187 11.62 -17.57 5.35
N LEU A 188 11.17 -16.72 6.28
CA LEU A 188 11.91 -16.37 7.49
C LEU A 188 11.79 -17.42 8.60
N LEU A 189 10.59 -17.99 8.80
CA LEU A 189 10.30 -18.88 9.93
C LEU A 189 10.50 -20.37 9.61
N THR A 190 10.56 -20.75 8.34
CA THR A 190 10.66 -22.16 7.95
C THR A 190 11.92 -22.47 7.14
N ARG A 191 12.40 -23.72 7.22
CA ARG A 191 13.51 -24.23 6.39
C ARG A 191 13.04 -24.92 5.11
N ARG A 192 11.74 -24.86 4.80
CA ARG A 192 11.14 -25.52 3.63
C ARG A 192 11.31 -24.61 2.40
N ASN A 193 11.49 -25.22 1.24
CA ASN A 193 11.46 -24.49 -0.02
C ASN A 193 10.05 -24.60 -0.60
N ALA A 194 9.29 -23.53 -0.51
CA ALA A 194 8.10 -23.35 -1.34
C ALA A 194 8.56 -22.67 -2.63
N GLY A 195 9.23 -23.43 -3.49
CA GLY A 195 9.64 -22.97 -4.82
C GLY A 195 8.75 -23.59 -5.90
N GLY A 196 8.57 -22.87 -7.01
CA GLY A 196 7.82 -23.35 -8.17
C GLY A 196 6.40 -22.81 -8.29
N PRO A 197 5.60 -23.32 -9.25
CA PRO A 197 4.31 -22.74 -9.63
C PRO A 197 3.26 -22.78 -8.51
N GLY A 198 3.39 -23.69 -7.55
CA GLY A 198 2.46 -23.76 -6.42
C GLY A 198 2.49 -22.53 -5.51
N VAL A 199 3.59 -21.77 -5.49
CA VAL A 199 3.66 -20.47 -4.81
C VAL A 199 2.68 -19.47 -5.42
N LEU A 200 2.72 -19.34 -6.74
CA LEU A 200 1.85 -18.43 -7.49
C LEU A 200 0.39 -18.82 -7.29
N VAL A 201 0.09 -20.12 -7.35
CA VAL A 201 -1.27 -20.64 -7.09
C VAL A 201 -1.74 -20.27 -5.69
N VAL A 202 -0.94 -20.52 -4.65
CA VAL A 202 -1.32 -20.17 -3.27
C VAL A 202 -1.49 -18.65 -3.11
N SER A 203 -0.58 -17.84 -3.65
CA SER A 203 -0.65 -16.38 -3.54
C SER A 203 -1.84 -15.76 -4.27
N LEU A 204 -2.34 -16.39 -5.33
CA LEU A 204 -3.55 -15.95 -6.04
C LEU A 204 -4.83 -16.48 -5.38
N LEU A 205 -4.80 -17.69 -4.83
CA LEU A 205 -5.96 -18.28 -4.16
C LEU A 205 -6.21 -17.70 -2.77
N ALA A 206 -5.16 -17.30 -2.03
CA ALA A 206 -5.31 -16.81 -0.67
C ALA A 206 -6.21 -15.57 -0.55
N PRO A 207 -6.07 -14.51 -1.38
CA PRO A 207 -7.00 -13.38 -1.36
C PRO A 207 -8.45 -13.77 -1.67
N ALA A 208 -8.66 -14.70 -2.62
CA ALA A 208 -9.99 -15.19 -2.96
C ALA A 208 -10.62 -15.96 -1.79
N LEU A 209 -9.85 -16.84 -1.13
CA LEU A 209 -10.29 -17.56 0.06
C LEU A 209 -10.57 -16.62 1.23
N SER A 210 -9.73 -15.59 1.43
CA SER A 210 -9.98 -14.55 2.42
C SER A 210 -11.28 -13.79 2.15
N TYR A 211 -11.55 -13.45 0.89
CA TYR A 211 -12.79 -12.77 0.51
C TYR A 211 -14.02 -13.65 0.78
N VAL A 212 -13.97 -14.93 0.38
CA VAL A 212 -15.05 -15.89 0.64
C VAL A 212 -15.27 -16.05 2.15
N LEU A 213 -14.19 -16.18 2.93
CA LEU A 213 -14.27 -16.27 4.39
C LEU A 213 -14.90 -15.01 5.00
N SER A 214 -14.53 -13.82 4.50
CA SER A 214 -15.12 -12.56 4.94
C SER A 214 -16.63 -12.50 4.66
N TYR A 215 -17.04 -12.92 3.47
CA TYR A 215 -18.45 -12.98 3.07
C TYR A 215 -19.26 -13.92 3.97
N TYR A 216 -18.80 -15.16 4.16
CA TYR A 216 -19.52 -16.12 5.01
C TYR A 216 -19.51 -15.73 6.49
N ALA A 217 -18.43 -15.13 7.01
CA ALA A 217 -18.39 -14.66 8.38
C ALA A 217 -19.40 -13.54 8.64
N SER A 218 -19.61 -12.66 7.67
CA SER A 218 -20.63 -11.61 7.74
C SER A 218 -22.03 -12.21 7.81
N GLN A 219 -22.31 -13.26 7.03
CA GLN A 219 -23.64 -13.88 6.96
C GLN A 219 -23.95 -14.81 8.13
N ALA A 220 -22.98 -15.64 8.54
CA ALA A 220 -23.21 -16.70 9.53
C ALA A 220 -22.97 -16.22 10.98
N PHE A 221 -22.05 -15.28 11.18
CA PHE A 221 -21.62 -14.86 12.53
C PHE A 221 -21.82 -13.37 12.80
N ALA A 222 -22.45 -12.63 11.87
CA ALA A 222 -22.54 -11.17 11.91
C ALA A 222 -21.18 -10.49 12.12
N TYR A 223 -20.09 -11.16 11.72
CA TYR A 223 -18.72 -10.69 11.90
C TYR A 223 -18.22 -10.06 10.62
N GLN A 224 -17.97 -8.75 10.65
CA GLN A 224 -17.34 -8.03 9.55
C GLN A 224 -15.84 -7.93 9.77
N PHE A 225 -15.07 -8.44 8.82
CA PHE A 225 -13.63 -8.21 8.78
C PHE A 225 -13.34 -6.78 8.37
N GLY A 226 -12.47 -6.11 9.13
CA GLY A 226 -11.81 -4.88 8.72
C GLY A 226 -10.44 -5.17 8.13
N TYR A 227 -9.49 -4.29 8.41
CA TYR A 227 -8.10 -4.38 7.94
C TYR A 227 -7.34 -5.61 8.45
N GLU A 228 -7.84 -6.29 9.47
CA GLU A 228 -7.28 -7.56 9.96
C GLU A 228 -7.41 -8.70 8.95
N ILE A 229 -8.20 -8.55 7.87
CA ILE A 229 -8.26 -9.50 6.76
C ILE A 229 -6.88 -9.75 6.14
N LEU A 230 -5.97 -8.77 6.21
CA LEU A 230 -4.59 -8.90 5.78
C LEU A 230 -3.87 -10.02 6.53
N LEU A 231 -4.01 -10.04 7.86
CA LEU A 231 -3.39 -11.05 8.70
C LEU A 231 -3.95 -12.44 8.38
N VAL A 232 -5.28 -12.54 8.21
CA VAL A 232 -5.95 -13.80 7.82
C VAL A 232 -5.42 -14.29 6.48
N ASN A 233 -5.31 -13.41 5.49
CA ASN A 233 -4.76 -13.71 4.17
C ASN A 233 -3.29 -14.17 4.24
N GLY A 234 -2.47 -13.51 5.08
CA GLY A 234 -1.09 -13.94 5.34
C GLY A 234 -1.01 -15.33 5.97
N VAL A 235 -1.90 -15.64 6.92
CA VAL A 235 -1.98 -16.97 7.54
C VAL A 235 -2.42 -18.03 6.52
N ILE A 236 -3.45 -17.76 5.72
CA ILE A 236 -3.91 -18.67 4.66
C ILE A 236 -2.76 -18.95 3.68
N THR A 237 -2.04 -17.91 3.28
CA THR A 237 -0.87 -18.03 2.40
C THR A 237 0.21 -18.90 3.06
N PHE A 238 0.58 -18.63 4.31
CA PHE A 238 1.59 -19.40 5.04
C PHE A 238 1.22 -20.89 5.15
N ILE A 239 -0.05 -21.20 5.43
CA ILE A 239 -0.56 -22.58 5.49
C ILE A 239 -0.51 -23.22 4.10
N GLY A 240 -0.97 -22.53 3.06
CA GLY A 240 -0.91 -23.02 1.69
C GLY A 240 0.52 -23.35 1.24
N LEU A 241 1.48 -22.47 1.56
CA LEU A 241 2.90 -22.71 1.29
C LEU A 241 3.45 -23.89 2.09
N SER A 242 2.94 -24.15 3.30
CA SER A 242 3.31 -25.32 4.10
C SER A 242 2.81 -26.64 3.49
N LEU A 243 1.71 -26.62 2.74
CA LEU A 243 1.19 -27.80 2.04
C LEU A 243 1.99 -28.08 0.76
N VAL A 244 2.39 -27.03 0.03
CA VAL A 244 3.11 -27.14 -1.24
C VAL A 244 4.63 -27.28 -1.06
N GLY A 245 5.18 -26.73 0.03
CA GLY A 245 6.62 -26.58 0.21
C GLY A 245 7.33 -27.92 0.43
N LYS A 246 8.39 -28.20 -0.33
CA LYS A 246 9.21 -29.40 -0.13
C LYS A 246 10.31 -29.10 0.90
N ARG A 247 10.78 -30.11 1.65
CA ARG A 247 11.98 -29.93 2.50
C ARG A 247 13.16 -29.62 1.58
N LYS A 248 13.96 -28.59 1.89
CA LYS A 248 15.23 -28.37 1.19
C LYS A 248 16.07 -29.64 1.33
N PRO A 249 16.57 -30.26 0.24
CA PRO A 249 17.63 -31.24 0.37
C PRO A 249 18.82 -30.54 1.02
N PHE A 250 19.34 -31.14 2.09
CA PHE A 250 20.52 -30.63 2.80
C PHE A 250 21.72 -30.76 1.84
N HIS A 251 22.12 -29.67 1.18
CA HIS A 251 23.41 -29.63 0.51
C HIS A 251 24.43 -29.19 1.57
N ARG A 252 25.29 -30.15 1.94
CA ARG A 252 26.58 -29.89 2.63
C ARG A 252 27.52 -29.19 1.66
#